data_AF-A0A2A5GQ16-F1
#
_entry.id   AF-A0A2A5GQ16-F1
#
_cell.length_a   1.000
_cell.length_b   1.000
_cell.length_c   1.000
_cell.angle_alpha   90.00
_cell.angle_beta   90.00
_cell.angle_gamma   90.00
#
_symmetry.space_group_name_H-M   'P 1'
#
loop_
_entity.id
_entity.type
_entity.pdbx_description
1 polymer ?
#
loop_
_entity_poly.entity_id
_entity_poly.type
_entity_poly.pdbx_seq_one_letter_code
_entity_poly.pdbx_strand_id
1 'polypeptide(L)'
;MKAISDNGRPELINIDKSGSNSSAIKLYNRRNCSMIKIRQCKYLNNIVEQDHRMIKWRIIQGLGFKEFESAKRTISGIEIVRMLKKNQLLNPKSSTYRSFISLAS
;
A
#
# COMPACT_ATOMS: atom_id res chain seq x y z
N MET A 1 -9.52 7.97 -2.77
CA MET A 1 -9.35 6.50 -2.67
C MET A 1 -8.38 6.03 -3.72
N LYS A 2 -7.10 6.28 -3.48
CA LYS A 2 -6.06 5.96 -4.45
C LYS A 2 -5.80 4.45 -4.51
N ALA A 3 -5.80 3.78 -3.35
CA ALA A 3 -5.63 2.33 -3.25
C ALA A 3 -6.65 1.51 -4.05
N ILE A 4 -7.94 1.88 -4.06
CA ILE A 4 -8.99 1.17 -4.84
C ILE A 4 -8.83 1.45 -6.34
N SER A 5 -8.40 2.64 -6.72
CA SER A 5 -8.12 2.99 -8.12
C SER A 5 -6.92 2.20 -8.66
N ASP A 6 -5.86 2.08 -7.86
CA ASP A 6 -4.58 1.52 -8.29
C ASP A 6 -4.56 -0.02 -8.27
N ASN A 7 -5.33 -0.64 -7.37
CA ASN A 7 -5.33 -2.11 -7.16
C ASN A 7 -6.64 -2.79 -7.58
N GLY A 8 -7.57 -2.04 -8.16
CA GLY A 8 -8.91 -2.52 -8.50
C GLY A 8 -9.89 -2.54 -7.32
N ARG A 9 -11.15 -2.84 -7.63
CA ARG A 9 -12.25 -2.79 -6.67
C ARG A 9 -12.42 -4.12 -5.93
N PRO A 10 -12.14 -4.19 -4.61
CA PRO A 10 -12.32 -5.41 -3.84
C PRO A 10 -13.80 -5.64 -3.47
N GLU A 11 -14.17 -6.89 -3.28
CA GLU A 11 -15.50 -7.24 -2.73
C GLU A 11 -15.56 -7.07 -1.21
N LEU A 12 -14.42 -7.28 -0.53
CA LEU A 12 -14.30 -7.21 0.92
C LEU A 12 -13.00 -6.53 1.33
N ILE A 13 -13.09 -5.57 2.25
CA ILE A 13 -11.94 -4.87 2.83
C ILE A 13 -11.88 -5.12 4.33
N ASN A 14 -10.69 -5.50 4.81
CA ASN A 14 -10.41 -5.49 6.24
C ASN A 14 -9.93 -4.10 6.65
N ILE A 15 -10.62 -3.47 7.61
CA ILE A 15 -10.21 -2.18 8.18
C ILE A 15 -10.03 -2.30 9.69
N ASP A 16 -9.31 -1.34 10.26
CA ASP A 16 -9.24 -1.14 11.70
C ASP A 16 -10.58 -0.63 12.26
N LYS A 17 -10.68 -0.50 13.59
CA LYS A 17 -11.89 0.00 14.25
C LYS A 17 -12.08 1.52 14.12
N SER A 18 -11.44 2.18 13.16
CA SER A 18 -11.56 3.63 13.00
C SER A 18 -12.89 4.02 12.32
N GLY A 19 -13.54 5.04 12.89
CA GLY A 19 -14.78 5.60 12.34
C GLY A 19 -14.56 6.22 10.96
N SER A 20 -13.40 6.88 10.77
CA SER A 20 -13.03 7.54 9.51
C SER A 20 -12.94 6.57 8.32
N ASN A 21 -12.31 5.40 8.50
CA ASN A 21 -12.20 4.39 7.44
C ASN A 21 -13.57 3.82 7.06
N SER A 22 -14.40 3.54 8.06
CA SER A 22 -15.76 3.05 7.85
C SER A 22 -16.61 4.05 7.05
N SER A 23 -16.54 5.33 7.41
CA SER A 23 -17.25 6.42 6.73
C SER A 23 -16.74 6.61 5.29
N ALA A 24 -15.44 6.52 5.06
CA ALA A 24 -14.86 6.62 3.72
C ALA A 24 -15.37 5.51 2.79
N ILE A 25 -15.38 4.25 3.23
CA ILE A 25 -15.89 3.12 2.42
C ILE A 25 -17.39 3.27 2.15
N LYS A 26 -18.19 3.66 3.15
CA LYS A 26 -19.62 3.93 2.97
C LYS A 26 -19.88 5.04 1.95
N LEU A 27 -19.10 6.12 1.99
CA LEU A 27 -19.20 7.22 1.02
C LEU A 27 -18.84 6.75 -0.39
N TYR A 28 -17.79 5.94 -0.54
CA TYR A 28 -17.40 5.40 -1.84
C TYR A 28 -18.45 4.45 -2.42
N ASN A 29 -19.01 3.57 -1.59
CA ASN A 29 -20.13 2.71 -1.96
C ASN A 29 -21.32 3.51 -2.51
N ARG A 30 -21.69 4.62 -1.85
CA ARG A 30 -22.74 5.52 -2.34
C ARG A 30 -22.39 6.20 -3.66
N ARG A 31 -21.15 6.68 -3.82
CA ARG A 31 -20.73 7.42 -5.02
C ARG A 31 -20.50 6.56 -6.26
N ASN A 32 -20.14 5.29 -6.08
CA ASN A 32 -19.71 4.41 -7.18
C ASN A 32 -20.63 3.21 -7.36
N CYS A 33 -21.83 3.24 -6.77
CA CYS A 33 -22.78 2.12 -6.73
C CYS A 33 -22.09 0.79 -6.39
N SER A 34 -21.21 0.84 -5.38
CA SER A 34 -20.42 -0.32 -4.96
C SER A 34 -20.94 -0.97 -3.68
N MET A 35 -20.73 -2.28 -3.57
CA MET A 35 -21.11 -3.07 -2.39
C MET A 35 -19.88 -3.68 -1.72
N ILE A 36 -18.88 -2.85 -1.44
CA ILE A 36 -17.70 -3.30 -0.73
C ILE A 36 -18.08 -3.64 0.72
N LYS A 37 -17.89 -4.89 1.13
CA LYS A 37 -18.14 -5.36 2.49
C LYS A 37 -16.98 -4.97 3.39
N ILE A 38 -17.32 -4.51 4.60
CA ILE A 38 -16.35 -4.14 5.62
C ILE A 38 -16.20 -5.29 6.61
N ARG A 39 -14.96 -5.73 6.86
CA ARG A 39 -14.62 -6.68 7.91
C ARG A 39 -13.68 -6.03 8.91
N GLN A 40 -13.84 -6.34 10.20
CA GLN A 40 -12.94 -5.91 11.26
C GLN A 40 -12.34 -7.15 11.94
N CYS A 41 -11.20 -7.64 11.44
CA CYS A 41 -10.47 -8.76 12.03
C CYS A 41 -9.10 -8.29 12.54
N LYS A 42 -8.88 -8.38 13.86
CA LYS A 42 -7.62 -7.97 14.51
C LYS A 42 -6.42 -8.75 13.99
N TYR A 43 -6.57 -10.06 13.80
CA TYR A 43 -5.48 -10.91 13.31
C TYR A 43 -4.98 -10.48 11.93
N LEU A 44 -5.89 -10.16 11.01
CA LEU A 44 -5.51 -9.70 9.68
C LEU A 44 -4.87 -8.31 9.68
N ASN A 45 -5.28 -7.44 10.62
CA ASN A 45 -4.58 -6.17 10.85
C ASN A 45 -3.14 -6.41 11.33
N ASN A 46 -2.93 -7.37 12.25
CA ASN A 46 -1.59 -7.69 12.74
C ASN A 46 -0.65 -8.15 11.61
N ILE A 47 -1.14 -8.91 10.63
CA ILE A 47 -0.34 -9.34 9.46
C ILE A 47 0.11 -8.13 8.63
N VAL A 48 -0.81 -7.20 8.33
CA VAL A 48 -0.49 -5.97 7.59
C VAL A 48 0.49 -5.10 8.39
N GLU A 49 0.26 -4.94 9.69
CA GLU A 49 1.16 -4.21 10.57
C GLU A 49 2.56 -4.83 10.62
N GLN A 50 2.65 -6.16 10.66
CA GLN A 50 3.92 -6.88 10.62
C GLN A 50 4.67 -6.65 9.30
N ASP A 51 3.95 -6.64 8.17
CA ASP A 51 4.51 -6.36 6.85
C ASP A 51 5.17 -4.96 6.81
N HIS A 52 4.63 -3.98 7.56
CA HIS A 52 5.18 -2.63 7.68
C HIS A 52 6.36 -2.51 8.67
N ARG A 53 6.50 -3.42 9.65
CA ARG A 53 7.54 -3.31 10.70
C ARG A 53 8.94 -3.26 10.10
N MET A 54 9.24 -4.07 9.10
CA MET A 54 10.54 -4.09 8.44
C MET A 54 10.89 -2.72 7.82
N ILE A 55 9.92 -2.09 7.15
CA ILE A 55 10.11 -0.80 6.49
C ILE A 55 10.35 0.28 7.56
N LYS A 56 9.52 0.31 8.61
CA LYS A 56 9.69 1.25 9.73
C LYS A 56 11.04 1.09 10.40
N TRP A 57 11.46 -0.16 10.68
CA TRP A 57 12.77 -0.45 11.27
C TRP A 57 13.91 0.10 10.43
N ARG A 58 13.90 -0.16 9.12
CA ARG A 58 14.94 0.34 8.20
C ARG A 58 15.00 1.86 8.16
N ILE A 59 13.85 2.53 8.17
CA ILE A 59 13.77 3.99 8.18
C ILE A 59 14.33 4.56 9.50
N ILE A 60 13.98 3.97 10.64
CA ILE A 60 14.45 4.42 11.96
C ILE A 60 15.97 4.26 12.08
N GLN A 61 16.53 3.12 11.65
CA GLN A 61 17.98 2.89 11.64
C GLN A 61 18.74 3.86 10.73
N GLY A 62 18.07 4.36 9.68
CA GLY A 62 18.61 5.37 8.76
C GLY A 62 18.45 6.82 9.23
N LEU A 63 18.06 7.08 10.48
CA LEU A 63 17.74 8.41 11.04
C LEU A 63 16.58 9.13 10.33
N GLY A 64 15.72 8.38 9.63
CA GLY A 64 14.62 8.93 8.87
C GLY A 64 15.05 9.58 7.55
N PHE A 65 14.09 10.26 6.91
CA PHE A 65 14.33 10.99 5.66
C PHE A 65 14.33 12.49 5.94
N LYS A 66 15.29 13.20 5.37
CA LYS A 66 15.37 14.67 5.45
C LYS A 66 14.43 15.38 4.48
N GLU A 67 14.03 14.70 3.39
CA GLU A 67 13.24 15.25 2.29
C GLU A 67 12.13 14.29 1.86
N PHE A 68 10.95 14.83 1.54
CA PHE A 68 9.76 14.03 1.21
C PHE A 68 9.92 13.26 -0.12
N GLU A 69 10.48 13.90 -1.15
CA GLU A 69 10.69 13.25 -2.45
C GLU A 69 11.70 12.09 -2.35
N SER A 70 12.74 12.25 -1.54
CA SER A 70 13.71 11.19 -1.26
C SER A 70 13.06 10.02 -0.50
N ALA A 71 12.21 10.32 0.48
CA ALA A 71 11.43 9.30 1.20
C ALA A 71 10.54 8.49 0.24
N LYS A 72 9.80 9.19 -0.61
CA LYS A 72 8.88 8.60 -1.58
C LYS A 72 9.61 7.68 -2.56
N ARG A 73 10.72 8.14 -3.16
CA ARG A 73 11.54 7.32 -4.06
C ARG A 73 12.08 6.07 -3.38
N THR A 74 12.60 6.21 -2.15
CA THR A 74 13.16 5.10 -1.38
C THR A 74 12.11 4.07 -1.02
N ILE A 75 10.95 4.50 -0.51
CA ILE A 75 9.84 3.60 -0.15
C ILE A 75 9.32 2.88 -1.40
N SER A 76 9.11 3.59 -2.52
CA SER A 76 8.69 2.97 -3.78
C SER A 76 9.71 1.94 -4.29
N GLY A 77 11.01 2.20 -4.16
CA GLY A 77 12.05 1.22 -4.50
C GLY A 77 11.96 -0.05 -3.66
N ILE A 78 11.76 0.09 -2.34
CA ILE A 78 11.57 -1.05 -1.41
C ILE A 78 10.31 -1.85 -1.78
N GLU A 79 9.21 -1.16 -2.08
CA GLU A 79 7.96 -1.78 -2.51
C GLU A 79 8.12 -2.59 -3.79
N ILE A 80 8.80 -2.04 -4.81
CA ILE A 80 9.07 -2.75 -6.07
C ILE A 80 9.84 -4.04 -5.83
N VAL A 81 10.94 -3.99 -5.07
CA VAL A 81 11.73 -5.18 -4.76
C VAL A 81 10.89 -6.23 -4.04
N ARG A 82 10.01 -5.81 -3.14
CA ARG A 82 9.10 -6.72 -2.42
C ARG A 82 8.04 -7.32 -3.33
N MET A 83 7.45 -6.53 -4.22
CA MET A 83 6.48 -7.00 -5.22
C MET A 83 7.12 -8.01 -6.18
N LEU A 84 8.35 -7.76 -6.62
CA LEU A 84 9.12 -8.70 -7.44
C LEU A 84 9.35 -10.02 -6.71
N LYS A 85 9.81 -9.97 -5.45
CA LYS A 85 9.99 -11.18 -4.62
C LYS A 85 8.70 -11.98 -4.42
N LYS A 86 7.54 -11.32 -4.42
CA LYS A 86 6.22 -11.95 -4.27
C LYS A 86 5.55 -12.30 -5.61
N ASN A 87 6.20 -12.06 -6.75
CA ASN A 87 5.60 -12.19 -8.09
C ASN A 87 4.28 -11.40 -8.27
N GLN A 88 4.18 -10.23 -7.63
CA GLN A 88 2.98 -9.37 -7.62
C GLN A 88 3.05 -8.22 -8.64
N LEU A 89 4.10 -8.16 -9.46
CA LEU A 89 4.28 -7.10 -10.45
C LEU A 89 3.48 -7.40 -11.73
N LEU A 90 2.18 -7.10 -11.72
CA LEU A 90 1.29 -7.37 -12.86
C LEU A 90 1.45 -6.36 -14.02
N ASN A 91 1.81 -5.10 -13.73
CA ASN A 91 2.01 -4.07 -14.74
C ASN A 91 3.33 -3.28 -14.51
N PRO A 92 4.44 -3.71 -15.13
CA PRO A 92 5.75 -3.07 -14.98
C PRO A 92 5.84 -1.67 -15.59
N LYS A 93 4.88 -1.27 -16.44
CA LYS A 93 4.91 0.01 -17.18
C LYS A 93 4.29 1.19 -16.40
N SER A 94 3.39 0.92 -15.45
CA SER A 94 2.74 1.98 -14.64
C SER A 94 3.47 2.29 -13.34
N SER A 95 4.41 1.43 -12.93
CA SER A 95 5.17 1.59 -11.68
C SER A 95 6.54 2.21 -11.94
N THR A 96 7.18 2.68 -10.88
CA THR A 96 8.59 3.13 -10.85
C THR A 96 9.59 2.01 -11.19
N TYR A 97 9.13 0.82 -11.58
CA TYR A 97 9.93 -0.34 -11.98
C TYR A 97 10.89 -0.02 -13.14
N ARG A 98 10.46 0.76 -14.14
CA ARG A 98 11.35 1.19 -15.23
C ARG A 98 12.56 1.97 -14.71
N SER A 99 12.33 2.93 -13.82
CA SER A 99 13.39 3.71 -13.18
C SER A 99 14.27 2.86 -12.26
N PHE A 100 13.71 1.80 -11.65
CA PHE A 100 14.49 0.85 -10.85
C PHE A 100 15.43 0.01 -11.72
N ILE A 101 14.96 -0.54 -12.84
CA ILE A 101 15.80 -1.32 -13.77
C ILE A 101 16.91 -0.46 -14.38
N SER A 102 16.63 0.81 -14.73
CA SER A 102 17.64 1.70 -15.30
C SER A 102 18.78 2.05 -14.34
N LEU A 103 18.63 1.82 -13.03
CA LEU A 103 19.69 2.02 -12.04
C LEU A 103 20.62 0.80 -11.89
N ALA A 104 20.17 -0.37 -12.36
CA ALA A 104 20.93 -1.61 -12.34
C ALA A 104 21.60 -1.94 -13.69
N SER A 105 21.39 -1.08 -14.69
CA SER A 105 21.98 -1.13 -16.03
C SER A 105 23.20 -0.21 -16.08
#